data_AF-A0A1F4Q409-F1
#
_entry.id   AF-A0A1F4Q409-F1
#
_cell.length_a   1.000
_cell.length_b   1.000
_cell.length_c   1.000
_cell.angle_alpha   90.00
_cell.angle_beta   90.00
_cell.angle_gamma   90.00
#
_symmetry.space_group_name_H-M   'P 1'
#
loop_
_entity.id
_entity.type
_entity.pdbx_description
1 polymer ?
#
loop_
_entity_poly.entity_id
_entity_poly.type
_entity_poly.pdbx_seq_one_letter_code
_entity_poly.pdbx_strand_id
1 'polypeptide(L)'
;MAGSAPTNVALHVVPREILFFSAPAGVWTSVRLDAGERVLQRGADGNVAAIVTSQRAIGFSAVLNVVHEVRLPEEENLEAFKVEGNAATLLTRRRALGFSAATGKWADVERFQLGR
;
A
#
# COMPACT_ATOMS: atom_id res chain seq x y z
N MET A 1 -0.74 -24.75 -15.51
CA MET A 1 -1.51 -23.74 -14.76
C MET A 1 -0.67 -23.33 -13.57
N ALA A 2 -0.13 -22.10 -13.56
CA ALA A 2 0.58 -21.60 -12.38
C ALA A 2 -0.48 -21.24 -11.33
N GLY A 3 -0.55 -21.98 -10.22
CA GLY A 3 -1.42 -21.62 -9.11
C GLY A 3 -0.95 -20.29 -8.53
N SER A 4 -1.86 -19.33 -8.36
CA SER A 4 -1.57 -18.11 -7.61
C SER A 4 -1.07 -18.52 -6.23
N ALA A 5 0.07 -17.98 -5.80
CA ALA A 5 0.55 -18.20 -4.44
C ALA A 5 -0.56 -17.84 -3.43
N PRO A 6 -0.68 -18.56 -2.30
CA PRO A 6 -1.68 -18.24 -1.30
C PRO A 6 -1.47 -16.82 -0.79
N THR A 7 -2.57 -16.06 -0.71
CA THR A 7 -2.57 -14.73 -0.12
C THR A 7 -2.45 -14.87 1.41
N ASN A 8 -1.33 -14.39 1.96
CA ASN A 8 -0.97 -14.42 3.37
C ASN A 8 -1.46 -13.19 4.15
N VAL A 9 -2.24 -12.34 3.50
CA VAL A 9 -2.74 -11.09 4.03
C VAL A 9 -4.23 -10.98 3.83
N ALA A 10 -4.96 -10.54 4.85
CA ALA A 10 -6.34 -10.05 4.68
C ALA A 10 -6.36 -8.53 4.87
N LEU A 11 -7.25 -7.88 4.13
CA LEU A 11 -7.46 -6.44 4.18
C LEU A 11 -8.96 -6.14 4.30
N HIS A 12 -9.34 -5.44 5.35
CA HIS A 12 -10.67 -4.86 5.51
C HIS A 12 -10.56 -3.35 5.73
N VAL A 13 -11.44 -2.59 5.10
CA VAL A 13 -11.59 -1.15 5.34
C VAL A 13 -12.98 -0.95 5.95
N VAL A 14 -13.00 -0.36 7.12
CA VAL A 14 -14.22 -0.04 7.88
C VAL A 14 -14.25 1.48 8.14
N PRO A 15 -15.35 2.04 8.65
CA PRO A 15 -15.39 3.45 8.97
C PRO A 15 -14.25 3.85 9.91
N ARG A 16 -13.40 4.77 9.46
CA ARG A 16 -12.24 5.33 10.18
C ARG A 16 -11.08 4.39 10.46
N GLU A 17 -11.12 3.13 10.03
CA GLU A 17 -10.04 2.18 10.28
C GLU A 17 -9.78 1.24 9.10
N ILE A 18 -8.53 0.86 8.98
CA ILE A 18 -8.03 -0.18 8.09
C ILE A 18 -7.54 -1.31 8.96
N LEU A 19 -7.98 -2.53 8.66
CA LEU A 19 -7.59 -3.74 9.36
C LEU A 19 -6.80 -4.63 8.42
N PHE A 20 -5.60 -4.98 8.84
CA PHE A 20 -4.72 -5.94 8.18
C PHE A 20 -4.61 -7.19 9.06
N PHE A 21 -4.61 -8.36 8.43
CA PHE A 21 -4.28 -9.62 9.11
C PHE A 21 -3.02 -10.21 8.48
N SER A 22 -2.05 -10.58 9.31
CA SER A 22 -0.91 -11.40 8.91
C SER A 22 -1.26 -12.86 9.17
N ALA A 23 -1.42 -13.66 8.11
CA ALA A 23 -1.62 -15.10 8.26
C ALA A 23 -0.39 -15.82 8.85
N PRO A 24 0.87 -15.47 8.49
CA PRO A 24 2.05 -16.07 9.10
C PRO A 24 2.19 -15.77 10.59
N ALA A 25 1.82 -14.56 11.04
CA ALA A 25 1.91 -14.17 12.44
C ALA A 25 0.64 -14.52 13.24
N GLY A 26 -0.50 -14.70 12.58
CA GLY A 26 -1.81 -14.88 13.24
C GLY A 26 -2.32 -13.63 13.94
N VAL A 27 -1.91 -12.44 13.50
CA VAL A 27 -2.14 -11.16 14.21
C VAL A 27 -2.89 -10.15 13.34
N TRP A 28 -3.81 -9.42 13.97
CA TRP A 28 -4.45 -8.24 13.40
C TRP A 28 -3.68 -6.96 13.72
N THR A 29 -3.57 -6.08 12.73
CA THR A 29 -2.97 -4.75 12.85
C THR A 29 -3.93 -3.72 12.28
N SER A 30 -4.22 -2.65 13.04
CA SER A 30 -5.14 -1.60 12.62
C SER A 30 -4.44 -0.27 12.36
N VAL A 31 -4.86 0.45 11.33
CA VAL A 31 -4.45 1.84 11.04
C VAL A 31 -5.68 2.72 11.05
N ARG A 32 -5.62 3.85 11.76
CA ARG A 32 -6.71 4.84 11.79
C ARG A 32 -6.64 5.79 10.61
N LEU A 33 -7.79 6.05 10.01
CA LEU A 33 -7.98 7.11 9.04
C LEU A 33 -8.32 8.43 9.75
N ASP A 34 -7.71 9.51 9.29
CA ASP A 34 -7.97 10.85 9.79
C ASP A 34 -9.36 11.34 9.38
N ALA A 35 -9.85 12.38 10.07
CA ALA A 35 -11.13 12.97 9.75
C ALA A 35 -11.12 13.53 8.32
N GLY A 36 -12.07 13.08 7.48
CA GLY A 36 -12.14 13.45 6.07
C GLY A 36 -11.13 12.74 5.16
N GLU A 37 -10.26 11.86 5.70
CA GLU A 37 -9.39 11.01 4.89
C GLU A 37 -10.22 9.98 4.11
N ARG A 38 -10.08 9.98 2.78
CA ARG A 38 -10.83 9.08 1.89
C ARG A 38 -9.91 8.04 1.29
N VAL A 39 -10.32 6.78 1.30
CA VAL A 39 -9.64 5.70 0.56
C VAL A 39 -9.92 5.87 -0.94
N LEU A 40 -8.86 5.98 -1.73
CA LEU A 40 -8.91 6.14 -3.19
C LEU A 40 -8.65 4.82 -3.91
N GLN A 41 -7.69 4.03 -3.44
CA GLN A 41 -7.36 2.71 -3.95
C GLN A 41 -7.00 1.75 -2.82
N ARG A 42 -7.19 0.47 -3.06
CA ARG A 42 -6.79 -0.59 -2.12
C ARG A 42 -6.52 -1.89 -2.86
N GLY A 43 -5.61 -2.69 -2.34
CA GLY A 43 -5.32 -4.02 -2.86
C GLY A 43 -4.60 -4.87 -1.83
N ALA A 44 -4.73 -6.18 -1.98
CA ALA A 44 -4.04 -7.16 -1.18
C ALA A 44 -3.74 -8.37 -2.07
N ASP A 45 -2.48 -8.79 -2.11
CA ASP A 45 -2.05 -9.99 -2.82
C ASP A 45 -0.75 -10.51 -2.21
N GLY A 46 -0.54 -11.83 -2.31
CA GLY A 46 0.61 -12.52 -1.73
C GLY A 46 0.87 -12.11 -0.29
N ASN A 47 1.90 -11.30 -0.07
CA ASN A 47 2.36 -10.87 1.25
C ASN A 47 2.16 -9.37 1.53
N VAL A 48 1.49 -8.64 0.63
CA VAL A 48 1.33 -7.19 0.72
C VAL A 48 -0.13 -6.81 0.69
N ALA A 49 -0.51 -5.91 1.59
CA ALA A 49 -1.69 -5.07 1.40
C ALA A 49 -1.24 -3.61 1.29
N ALA A 50 -1.87 -2.86 0.38
CA ALA A 50 -1.59 -1.44 0.23
C ALA A 50 -2.87 -0.67 -0.02
N ILE A 51 -2.89 0.57 0.47
CA ILE A 51 -4.00 1.51 0.36
C ILE A 51 -3.44 2.85 -0.02
N VAL A 52 -4.12 3.53 -0.93
CA VAL A 52 -3.88 4.93 -1.25
C VAL A 52 -5.08 5.71 -0.74
N THR A 53 -4.83 6.70 0.11
CA THR A 53 -5.85 7.63 0.59
C THR A 53 -5.65 9.00 -0.05
N SER A 54 -6.54 9.94 0.26
CA SER A 54 -6.41 11.34 -0.12
C SER A 54 -5.24 12.06 0.57
N GLN A 55 -4.49 11.40 1.46
CA GLN A 55 -3.41 12.02 2.25
C GLN A 55 -2.09 11.22 2.23
N ARG A 56 -2.14 9.90 2.04
CA ARG A 56 -0.99 9.02 2.18
C ARG A 56 -1.16 7.69 1.45
N ALA A 57 -0.04 7.04 1.14
CA ALA A 57 0.01 5.63 0.82
C ALA A 57 0.39 4.84 2.07
N ILE A 58 -0.37 3.80 2.38
CA ILE A 58 -0.19 2.91 3.51
C ILE A 58 0.14 1.53 2.95
N GLY A 59 1.27 0.96 3.34
CA GLY A 59 1.68 -0.39 2.96
C GLY A 59 1.80 -1.26 4.20
N PHE A 60 1.38 -2.52 4.08
CA PHE A 60 1.47 -3.53 5.11
C PHE A 60 2.19 -4.76 4.58
N SER A 61 3.20 -5.21 5.31
CA SER A 61 3.87 -6.49 5.08
C SER A 61 3.32 -7.54 6.03
N ALA A 62 2.68 -8.58 5.49
CA ALA A 62 2.24 -9.71 6.31
C ALA A 62 3.42 -10.55 6.83
N VAL A 63 4.54 -10.59 6.10
CA VAL A 63 5.75 -11.34 6.49
C VAL A 63 6.40 -10.74 7.74
N LEU A 64 6.46 -9.41 7.80
CA LEU A 64 7.07 -8.70 8.92
C LEU A 64 6.05 -8.24 9.96
N ASN A 65 4.75 -8.29 9.64
CA ASN A 65 3.66 -7.70 10.41
C ASN A 65 3.92 -6.21 10.75
N VAL A 66 4.31 -5.42 9.74
CA VAL A 66 4.60 -3.99 9.90
C VAL A 66 3.82 -3.15 8.89
N VAL A 67 3.46 -1.95 9.33
CA VAL A 67 2.88 -0.89 8.50
C VAL A 67 3.96 0.16 8.23
N HIS A 68 3.99 0.69 7.01
CA HIS A 68 4.75 1.88 6.68
C HIS A 68 3.93 2.81 5.79
N GLU A 69 4.06 4.11 6.05
CA GLU A 69 3.23 5.13 5.44
C GLU A 69 4.10 6.21 4.82
N VAL A 70 3.64 6.76 3.70
CA VAL A 70 4.27 7.92 3.06
C VAL A 70 3.19 8.93 2.69
N ARG A 71 3.44 10.21 3.01
CA ARG A 71 2.53 11.30 2.66
C ARG A 71 2.47 11.49 1.14
N LEU A 72 1.27 11.73 0.65
CA LEU A 72 0.98 12.13 -0.72
C LEU A 72 0.41 13.55 -0.69
N PRO A 73 1.17 14.60 -1.11
CA PRO A 73 0.64 15.95 -1.20
C PRO A 73 -0.63 16.03 -2.07
N GLU A 74 -1.51 17.01 -1.80
CA GLU A 74 -2.82 17.14 -2.46
C GLU A 74 -2.73 17.25 -4.00
N GLU A 75 -1.62 17.77 -4.52
CA GLU A 75 -1.34 17.93 -5.96
C GLU A 75 -0.86 16.63 -6.63
N GLU A 76 -0.58 15.59 -5.83
CA GLU A 76 -0.03 14.33 -6.30
C GLU A 76 -1.13 13.47 -6.94
N ASN A 77 -1.26 13.61 -8.26
CA ASN A 77 -2.24 12.87 -9.05
C ASN A 77 -1.80 11.42 -9.25
N LEU A 78 -2.63 10.49 -8.79
CA LEU A 78 -2.49 9.05 -9.00
C LEU A 78 -2.68 8.69 -10.48
N GLU A 79 -1.68 8.05 -11.09
CA GLU A 79 -1.75 7.55 -12.46
C GLU A 79 -1.94 6.03 -12.53
N ALA A 80 -1.31 5.28 -11.62
CA ALA A 80 -1.46 3.83 -11.55
C ALA A 80 -1.26 3.32 -10.13
N PHE A 81 -1.95 2.23 -9.81
CA PHE A 81 -1.82 1.50 -8.55
C PHE A 81 -1.91 0.01 -8.83
N LYS A 82 -0.99 -0.78 -8.26
CA LYS A 82 -0.98 -2.24 -8.38
C LYS A 82 -0.49 -2.86 -7.08
N VAL A 83 -1.09 -3.98 -6.69
CA VAL A 83 -0.58 -4.88 -5.63
C VAL A 83 -0.44 -6.26 -6.24
N GLU A 84 0.74 -6.86 -6.14
CA GLU A 84 1.03 -8.16 -6.72
C GLU A 84 2.14 -8.86 -5.94
N GLY A 85 1.85 -10.08 -5.46
CA GLY A 85 2.79 -10.93 -4.75
C GLY A 85 3.47 -10.26 -3.55
N ASN A 86 4.71 -9.83 -3.74
CA ASN A 86 5.55 -9.25 -2.68
C ASN A 86 5.72 -7.73 -2.78
N ALA A 87 4.98 -7.06 -3.65
CA ALA A 87 5.09 -5.64 -3.87
C ALA A 87 3.76 -4.92 -4.06
N ALA A 88 3.73 -3.65 -3.70
CA ALA A 88 2.75 -2.70 -4.20
C ALA A 88 3.47 -1.57 -4.92
N THR A 89 2.93 -1.12 -6.04
CA THR A 89 3.45 0.01 -6.80
C THR A 89 2.41 1.09 -6.94
N LEU A 90 2.86 2.32 -6.77
CA LEU A 90 2.08 3.53 -6.90
C LEU A 90 2.81 4.45 -7.88
N LEU A 91 2.15 4.82 -8.97
CA LEU A 91 2.66 5.79 -9.92
C LEU A 91 1.88 7.08 -9.77
N THR A 92 2.60 8.18 -9.61
CA THR A 92 2.05 9.54 -9.57
C THR A 92 2.72 10.37 -10.64
N ARG A 93 2.15 11.53 -10.99
CA ARG A 93 2.79 12.45 -11.95
C ARG A 93 4.25 12.77 -11.61
N ARG A 94 4.60 12.83 -10.32
CA ARG A 94 5.91 13.32 -9.84
C ARG A 94 6.91 12.20 -9.57
N ARG A 95 6.45 11.02 -9.16
CA ARG A 95 7.33 9.93 -8.71
C ARG A 95 6.67 8.57 -8.86
N ALA A 96 7.49 7.53 -8.83
CA ALA A 96 7.05 6.15 -8.64
C ALA A 96 7.42 5.71 -7.24
N LEU A 97 6.52 4.99 -6.57
CA LEU A 97 6.74 4.41 -5.26
C LEU A 97 6.55 2.89 -5.33
N GLY A 98 7.43 2.16 -4.64
CA GLY A 98 7.37 0.71 -4.48
C GLY A 98 7.40 0.33 -3.01
N PHE A 99 6.41 -0.42 -2.55
CA PHE A 99 6.42 -1.07 -1.25
C PHE A 99 6.92 -2.50 -1.41
N SER A 100 7.81 -2.95 -0.51
CA SER A 100 8.33 -4.32 -0.50
C SER A 100 7.91 -5.07 0.76
N ALA A 101 7.33 -6.26 0.60
CA ALA A 101 7.04 -7.16 1.72
C ALA A 101 8.28 -7.51 2.54
N ALA A 102 9.44 -7.64 1.87
CA ALA A 102 10.69 -8.07 2.50
C ALA A 102 11.35 -6.99 3.36
N THR A 103 11.14 -5.71 3.04
CA THR A 103 11.68 -4.59 3.82
C THR A 103 10.63 -3.91 4.69
N GLY A 104 9.35 -4.10 4.38
CA GLY A 104 8.23 -3.43 5.03
C GLY A 104 8.22 -1.92 4.79
N LYS A 105 8.89 -1.44 3.73
CA LYS A 105 9.08 0.00 3.48
C LYS A 105 8.65 0.38 2.07
N TRP A 106 8.24 1.64 1.95
CA TRP A 106 8.14 2.35 0.68
C TRP A 106 9.54 2.86 0.30
N ALA A 107 9.88 2.72 -0.97
CA ALA A 107 10.97 3.43 -1.62
C ALA A 107 10.39 4.23 -2.79
N ASP A 108 10.99 5.38 -3.11
CA ASP A 108 10.53 6.22 -4.20
C ASP A 108 11.67 6.67 -5.12
N VAL A 109 11.28 7.00 -6.35
CA VAL A 109 12.15 7.62 -7.35
C VAL A 109 11.37 8.72 -8.06
N GLU A 110 11.99 9.89 -8.19
CA GLU A 110 11.41 10.98 -8.98
C GLU A 110 11.28 10.57 -10.45
N ARG A 111 10.16 10.92 -11.07
CA ARG A 111 9.97 10.69 -12.49
C ARG A 111 10.54 11.87 -13.23
N PHE A 112 11.44 11.57 -14.17
CA PHE A 112 11.94 12.56 -15.09
C PHE A 112 10.79 13.14 -15.92
N GLN A 113 10.55 14.44 -15.78
CA GLN A 113 9.67 15.19 -16.66
C GLN A 113 10.54 16.03 -17.60
N LEU A 114 10.50 15.72 -18.91
CA LEU A 114 11.07 16.57 -19.94
C LEU A 114 10.23 17.86 -20.03
N GLY A 115 10.85 19.03 -19.85
CA GLY A 115 10.28 20.31 -20.29
C GLY A 115 9.95 21.34 -19.21
N ARG A 116 10.95 21.81 -18.46
CA ARG A 116 11.04 23.25 -18.19
C ARG A 116 12.15 23.84 -19.04
#